data_AF-A0A7Y3G3I6-F1
#
_entry.id   AF-A0A7Y3G3I6-F1
#
_cell.length_a   1.000
_cell.length_b   1.000
_cell.length_c   1.000
_cell.angle_alpha   90.00
_cell.angle_beta   90.00
_cell.angle_gamma   90.00
#
_symmetry.space_group_name_H-M   'P 1'
#
loop_
_entity.id
_entity.type
_entity.pdbx_description
1 polymer ?
#
loop_
_entity_poly.entity_id
_entity_poly.type
_entity_poly.pdbx_seq_one_letter_code
_entity_poly.pdbx_strand_id
1 'polypeptide(L)'
;MNTRTNQPPQPNGAHPVAYDTASTHTGIAGRSLLSSRTAMVVVAVFVMIELAARLLGGGLPNPDWNFAQTDRKVAEIEALAAAGETVDLVLLGNSSVNSAFLDREIERQGGFGRVYNAGLDGSSVRQMEDWAMNVVVPQLQPETVVIGLTSRDLNDASVSNAEVFGNYLNSRGRARFLGEETTGQRVQQTLGGVSALVQI
;
A
#
# COMPACT_ATOMS: atom_id res chain seq x y z
N MET A 1 -27.84 -4.86 41.00
CA MET A 1 -26.81 -5.93 40.96
C MET A 1 -27.54 -7.22 40.64
N ASN A 2 -27.65 -7.58 39.36
CA ASN A 2 -28.39 -8.75 38.88
C ASN A 2 -27.42 -9.68 38.16
N THR A 3 -27.06 -10.78 38.81
CA THR A 3 -26.22 -11.85 38.26
C THR A 3 -27.03 -12.72 37.32
N ARG A 4 -26.97 -12.45 36.00
CA ARG A 4 -27.42 -13.40 34.98
C ARG A 4 -26.37 -14.50 34.81
N THR A 5 -26.69 -15.68 35.31
CA THR A 5 -26.00 -16.94 35.04
C THR A 5 -26.20 -17.33 33.58
N ASN A 6 -25.14 -17.26 32.78
CA ASN A 6 -25.12 -17.77 31.41
C ASN A 6 -25.09 -19.30 31.46
N GLN A 7 -26.21 -19.91 31.09
CA GLN A 7 -26.35 -21.35 30.91
C GLN A 7 -25.74 -21.74 29.54
N PRO A 8 -24.82 -22.72 29.48
CA PRO A 8 -24.25 -23.14 28.20
C PRO A 8 -25.32 -23.84 27.33
N PRO A 9 -25.23 -23.71 25.99
CA PRO A 9 -26.15 -24.36 25.06
C PRO A 9 -26.03 -25.88 25.15
N GLN A 10 -27.19 -26.54 25.28
CA GLN A 10 -27.33 -27.99 25.25
C GLN A 10 -26.98 -28.54 23.85
N PRO A 11 -26.20 -29.63 23.75
CA PRO A 11 -25.94 -30.30 22.47
C PRO A 11 -27.20 -31.00 21.97
N ASN A 12 -27.69 -30.58 20.81
CA ASN A 12 -28.83 -31.22 20.15
C ASN A 12 -28.48 -32.65 19.69
N GLY A 13 -29.17 -33.61 20.28
CA GLY A 13 -29.76 -34.80 19.65
C GLY A 13 -28.94 -35.51 18.57
N ALA A 14 -28.20 -36.53 18.97
CA ALA A 14 -27.73 -37.58 18.08
C ALA A 14 -28.92 -38.44 17.60
N HIS A 15 -29.20 -38.42 16.30
CA HIS A 15 -30.02 -39.45 15.65
C HIS A 15 -29.09 -40.60 15.18
N PRO A 16 -29.34 -41.86 15.59
CA PRO A 16 -28.64 -43.00 15.03
C PRO A 16 -29.17 -43.27 13.61
N VAL A 17 -28.36 -42.93 12.60
CA VAL A 17 -28.62 -43.34 11.22
C VAL A 17 -28.02 -44.73 11.03
N ALA A 18 -28.86 -45.66 10.58
CA ALA A 18 -28.54 -47.05 10.38
C ALA A 18 -27.40 -47.24 9.38
N TYR A 19 -26.52 -48.19 9.71
CA TYR A 19 -25.43 -48.67 8.86
C TYR A 19 -26.00 -49.46 7.69
N ASP A 20 -25.83 -48.95 6.47
CA ASP A 20 -26.01 -49.74 5.26
C ASP A 20 -24.66 -50.35 4.86
N THR A 21 -24.52 -51.64 5.16
CA THR A 21 -23.41 -52.49 4.76
C THR A 21 -23.75 -53.18 3.45
N ALA A 22 -23.25 -52.67 2.32
CA ALA A 22 -22.76 -53.47 1.19
C ALA A 22 -22.41 -52.61 -0.04
N SER A 23 -21.11 -52.52 -0.36
CA SER A 23 -20.60 -52.69 -1.73
C SER A 23 -19.08 -52.58 -1.78
N THR A 24 -18.43 -53.74 -1.73
CA THR A 24 -17.45 -54.25 -2.70
C THR A 24 -16.48 -53.26 -3.37
N HIS A 25 -15.20 -53.40 -3.01
CA HIS A 25 -13.97 -53.21 -3.79
C HIS A 25 -14.10 -52.69 -5.24
N THR A 26 -13.48 -51.53 -5.55
CA THR A 26 -12.53 -51.42 -6.69
C THR A 26 -11.68 -50.13 -6.63
N GLY A 27 -10.36 -50.26 -6.68
CA GLY A 27 -9.48 -49.35 -7.43
C GLY A 27 -9.08 -48.00 -6.80
N ILE A 28 -7.93 -47.97 -6.13
CA ILE A 28 -7.00 -46.85 -6.28
C ILE A 28 -6.61 -46.78 -7.76
N ALA A 29 -6.90 -45.65 -8.43
CA ALA A 29 -6.10 -45.06 -9.51
C ALA A 29 -6.99 -44.19 -10.44
N GLY A 30 -7.62 -43.16 -9.88
CA GLY A 30 -8.10 -42.02 -10.65
C GLY A 30 -7.05 -40.92 -10.69
N ARG A 31 -5.80 -41.23 -11.08
CA ARG A 31 -4.89 -40.19 -11.57
C ARG A 31 -5.62 -39.56 -12.74
N SER A 32 -6.28 -38.42 -12.51
CA SER A 32 -6.69 -37.53 -13.59
C SER A 32 -5.38 -37.08 -14.21
N LEU A 33 -4.88 -37.89 -15.14
CA LEU A 33 -4.02 -37.47 -16.20
C LEU A 33 -4.87 -36.45 -16.94
N LEU A 34 -4.82 -35.19 -16.49
CA LEU A 34 -5.11 -34.08 -17.38
C LEU A 34 -4.45 -34.47 -18.69
N SER A 35 -5.27 -34.73 -19.71
CA SER A 35 -4.73 -35.17 -20.99
C SER A 35 -3.61 -34.20 -21.33
N SER A 36 -2.50 -34.67 -21.92
CA SER A 36 -1.37 -33.78 -22.23
C SER A 36 -1.83 -32.50 -22.94
N ARG A 37 -2.92 -32.58 -23.71
CA ARG A 37 -3.66 -31.45 -24.29
C ARG A 37 -4.24 -30.48 -23.27
N THR A 38 -4.98 -30.95 -22.26
CA THR A 38 -5.53 -30.07 -21.21
C THR A 38 -4.43 -29.39 -20.40
N ALA A 39 -3.36 -30.13 -20.05
CA ALA A 39 -2.21 -29.54 -19.36
C ALA A 39 -1.50 -28.48 -20.23
N MET A 40 -1.29 -28.75 -21.52
CA MET A 40 -0.74 -27.76 -22.46
C MET A 40 -1.62 -26.52 -22.58
N VAL A 41 -2.94 -26.67 -22.68
CA VAL A 41 -3.86 -25.53 -22.79
C VAL A 41 -3.78 -24.66 -21.55
N VAL A 42 -3.78 -25.26 -20.35
CA VAL A 42 -3.65 -24.51 -19.09
C VAL A 42 -2.31 -23.77 -19.05
N VAL A 43 -1.20 -24.43 -19.35
CA VAL A 43 0.12 -23.79 -19.40
C VAL A 43 0.16 -22.65 -20.42
N ALA A 44 -0.38 -22.86 -21.62
CA ALA A 44 -0.44 -21.84 -22.66
C ALA A 44 -1.24 -20.62 -22.22
N VAL A 45 -2.38 -20.80 -21.54
CA VAL A 45 -3.17 -19.70 -20.98
C VAL A 45 -2.38 -18.94 -19.91
N PHE A 46 -1.71 -19.63 -18.99
CA PHE A 46 -0.86 -18.96 -17.98
C PHE A 46 0.29 -18.19 -18.62
N VAL A 47 0.95 -18.75 -19.63
CA VAL A 47 2.03 -18.06 -20.36
C VAL A 47 1.48 -16.83 -21.09
N MET A 48 0.31 -16.93 -21.72
CA MET A 48 -0.34 -15.80 -22.40
C MET A 48 -0.74 -14.70 -21.41
N ILE A 49 -1.28 -15.07 -20.24
CA ILE A 49 -1.64 -14.11 -19.17
C ILE A 49 -0.38 -13.44 -18.62
N GLU A 50 0.67 -14.20 -18.32
CA GLU A 50 1.94 -13.66 -17.85
C GLU A 50 2.58 -12.74 -18.89
N LEU A 51 2.55 -13.13 -20.18
CA LEU A 51 3.07 -12.30 -21.26
C LEU A 51 2.25 -11.02 -21.42
N ALA A 52 0.93 -11.11 -21.40
CA ALA A 52 0.05 -9.94 -21.41
C ALA A 52 0.30 -9.05 -20.18
N ALA A 53 0.46 -9.64 -19.00
CA ALA A 53 0.77 -8.91 -17.76
C ALA A 53 2.14 -8.25 -17.80
N ARG A 54 3.16 -8.85 -18.42
CA ARG A 54 4.48 -8.23 -18.61
C ARG A 54 4.46 -7.13 -19.66
N LEU A 55 3.74 -7.33 -20.76
CA LEU A 55 3.61 -6.33 -21.82
C LEU A 55 2.78 -5.12 -21.36
N LEU A 56 1.68 -5.37 -20.63
CA LEU A 56 0.84 -4.31 -20.07
C LEU A 56 1.47 -3.70 -18.82
N GLY A 57 2.10 -4.52 -17.97
CA GLY A 57 2.73 -4.11 -16.72
C GLY A 57 4.05 -3.36 -16.92
N GLY A 58 4.78 -3.64 -18.00
CA GLY A 58 5.97 -2.88 -18.38
C GLY A 58 5.68 -1.41 -18.73
N GLY A 59 4.41 -1.07 -19.03
CA GLY A 59 3.96 0.30 -19.28
C GLY A 59 3.19 0.94 -18.12
N LEU A 60 2.96 0.23 -17.02
CA LEU A 60 2.35 0.84 -15.83
C LEU A 60 3.43 1.66 -15.12
N PRO A 61 3.18 2.95 -14.80
CA PRO A 61 4.10 3.76 -14.02
C PRO A 61 4.45 3.03 -12.72
N ASN A 62 5.68 2.55 -12.60
CA ASN A 62 6.17 2.02 -11.34
C ASN A 62 6.61 3.22 -10.51
N PRO A 63 5.91 3.54 -9.40
CA PRO A 63 6.26 4.71 -8.64
C PRO A 63 7.70 4.61 -8.14
N ASP A 64 8.40 5.74 -8.14
CA ASP A 64 9.76 5.78 -7.60
C ASP A 64 9.71 5.63 -6.08
N TRP A 65 8.67 6.17 -5.45
CA TRP A 65 8.35 5.97 -4.05
C TRP A 65 7.54 4.69 -3.82
N ASN A 66 7.33 4.33 -2.55
CA ASN A 66 6.60 3.12 -2.17
C ASN A 66 5.14 3.07 -2.68
N PHE A 67 4.53 4.22 -2.97
CA PHE A 67 3.20 4.34 -3.58
C PHE A 67 3.15 5.50 -4.56
N ALA A 68 2.30 5.40 -5.60
CA ALA A 68 2.04 6.49 -6.55
C ALA A 68 1.39 7.73 -5.92
N GLN A 69 0.77 7.59 -4.75
CA GLN A 69 0.33 8.73 -3.95
C GLN A 69 1.53 9.54 -3.44
N THR A 70 2.57 8.87 -2.94
CA THR A 70 3.78 9.53 -2.44
C THR A 70 4.47 10.30 -3.56
N ASP A 71 4.61 9.70 -4.76
CA ASP A 71 5.15 10.39 -5.95
C ASP A 71 4.43 11.72 -6.22
N ARG A 72 3.09 11.70 -6.23
CA ARG A 72 2.27 12.89 -6.49
C ARG A 72 2.46 13.96 -5.41
N LYS A 73 2.45 13.58 -4.14
CA LYS A 73 2.64 14.51 -3.03
C LYS A 73 4.04 15.12 -3.02
N VAL A 74 5.08 14.35 -3.35
CA VAL A 74 6.43 14.89 -3.51
C VAL A 74 6.50 15.90 -4.64
N ALA A 75 5.90 15.60 -5.80
CA ALA A 75 5.86 16.55 -6.91
C ALA A 75 5.10 17.84 -6.55
N GLU A 76 4.01 17.74 -5.78
CA GLU A 76 3.29 18.90 -5.25
C GLU A 76 4.14 19.71 -4.27
N ILE A 77 4.82 19.05 -3.33
CA ILE A 77 5.72 19.69 -2.36
C ILE A 77 6.86 20.43 -3.08
N GLU A 78 7.49 19.78 -4.05
CA GLU A 78 8.56 20.38 -4.86
C GLU A 78 8.04 21.57 -5.68
N ALA A 79 6.82 21.50 -6.23
CA ALA A 79 6.20 22.60 -6.95
C ALA A 79 5.92 23.80 -6.03
N LEU A 80 5.40 23.57 -4.83
CA LEU A 80 5.17 24.63 -3.83
C LEU A 80 6.48 25.28 -3.40
N ALA A 81 7.50 24.47 -3.08
CA ALA A 81 8.82 24.95 -2.69
C ALA A 81 9.48 25.75 -3.83
N ALA A 82 9.42 25.27 -5.07
CA ALA A 82 9.97 25.95 -6.23
C ALA A 82 9.25 27.28 -6.55
N ALA A 83 7.94 27.36 -6.27
CA ALA A 83 7.16 28.57 -6.39
C ALA A 83 7.41 29.56 -5.23
N GLY A 84 8.12 29.15 -4.17
CA GLY A 84 8.31 29.94 -2.96
C GLY A 84 7.01 30.16 -2.18
N GLU A 85 6.04 29.27 -2.34
CA GLU A 85 4.76 29.35 -1.63
C GLU A 85 4.93 28.87 -0.19
N THR A 86 4.38 29.63 0.77
CA THR A 86 4.36 29.25 2.18
C THR A 86 3.15 28.37 2.48
N VAL A 87 3.34 27.38 3.35
CA VAL A 87 2.27 26.54 3.90
C VAL A 87 2.19 26.83 5.39
N ASP A 88 1.05 27.28 5.89
CA ASP A 88 0.93 27.65 7.30
C ASP A 88 0.69 26.41 8.16
N LEU A 89 -0.07 25.45 7.60
CA LEU A 89 -0.49 24.26 8.31
C LEU A 89 -0.32 23.00 7.45
N VAL A 90 0.32 22.00 8.02
CA VAL A 90 0.41 20.64 7.45
C VAL A 90 -0.43 19.67 8.27
N LEU A 91 -1.25 18.87 7.58
CA LEU A 91 -1.93 17.71 8.16
C LEU A 91 -1.10 16.45 7.90
N LEU A 92 -0.68 15.77 8.95
CA LEU A 92 0.10 14.53 8.87
C LEU A 92 -0.74 13.37 9.41
N GLY A 93 -0.73 12.23 8.72
CA GLY A 93 -1.46 11.06 9.19
C GLY A 93 -1.53 9.92 8.18
N ASN A 94 -2.31 8.89 8.53
CA ASN A 94 -2.62 7.79 7.62
C ASN A 94 -3.80 8.12 6.68
N SER A 95 -4.36 7.10 6.02
CA SER A 95 -5.50 7.25 5.11
C SER A 95 -6.72 7.94 5.73
N SER A 96 -6.90 7.83 7.05
CA SER A 96 -7.98 8.49 7.76
C SER A 96 -7.81 10.01 7.74
N VAL A 97 -6.60 10.52 8.00
CA VAL A 97 -6.31 11.96 7.91
C VAL A 97 -6.34 12.43 6.45
N ASN A 98 -5.76 11.64 5.54
CA ASN A 98 -5.75 11.98 4.13
C ASN A 98 -7.18 12.09 3.53
N SER A 99 -8.16 11.37 4.08
CA SER A 99 -9.55 11.40 3.60
C SER A 99 -10.50 12.27 4.43
N ALA A 100 -10.20 12.51 5.72
CA ALA A 100 -11.14 13.16 6.64
C ALA A 100 -11.18 14.69 6.52
N PHE A 101 -10.11 15.30 6.03
CA PHE A 101 -9.96 16.74 6.01
C PHE A 101 -10.03 17.30 4.60
N LEU A 102 -10.74 18.42 4.46
CA LEU A 102 -10.78 19.22 3.25
C LEU A 102 -9.98 20.49 3.49
N ASP A 103 -8.82 20.60 2.87
CA ASP A 103 -7.83 21.67 3.11
C ASP A 103 -8.48 23.06 2.95
N ARG A 104 -9.25 23.25 1.88
CA ARG A 104 -10.01 24.49 1.60
C ARG A 104 -11.00 24.89 2.71
N GLU A 105 -11.58 23.90 3.38
CA GLU A 105 -12.52 24.18 4.47
C GLU A 105 -11.77 24.64 5.73
N ILE A 106 -10.60 24.04 6.00
CA ILE A 106 -9.74 24.43 7.11
C ILE A 106 -9.14 25.83 6.88
N GLU A 107 -8.71 26.14 5.65
CA GLU A 107 -8.29 27.49 5.26
C GLU A 107 -9.42 28.49 5.55
N ARG A 108 -10.63 28.21 5.07
CA ARG A 108 -11.78 29.10 5.18
C ARG A 108 -12.28 29.30 6.61
N GLN A 109 -12.38 28.23 7.40
CA GLN A 109 -12.96 28.28 8.75
C GLN A 109 -11.91 28.51 9.86
N GLY A 110 -10.71 27.98 9.66
CA GLY A 110 -9.63 28.01 10.66
C GLY A 110 -8.80 29.29 10.62
N GLY A 111 -8.92 30.11 9.57
CA GLY A 111 -8.14 31.34 9.40
C GLY A 111 -6.67 31.08 9.06
N PHE A 112 -6.34 29.87 8.61
CA PHE A 112 -5.04 29.55 8.03
C PHE A 112 -5.00 30.04 6.59
N GLY A 113 -3.86 30.55 6.12
CA GLY A 113 -3.68 30.95 4.74
C GLY A 113 -3.64 29.74 3.82
N ARG A 114 -2.59 28.91 3.92
CA ARG A 114 -2.48 27.67 3.14
C ARG A 114 -2.37 26.44 4.01
N VAL A 115 -3.20 25.45 3.71
CA VAL A 115 -3.20 24.13 4.35
C VAL A 115 -2.74 23.09 3.33
N TYR A 116 -1.85 22.18 3.74
CA TYR A 116 -1.42 21.06 2.92
C TYR A 116 -1.64 19.72 3.64
N ASN A 117 -2.45 18.84 3.04
CA ASN A 117 -2.62 17.49 3.55
C ASN A 117 -1.47 16.57 3.11
N ALA A 118 -0.52 16.34 4.00
CA ALA A 118 0.61 15.43 3.83
C ALA A 118 0.32 13.99 4.30
N GLY A 119 -0.95 13.63 4.54
CA GLY A 119 -1.33 12.27 4.94
C GLY A 119 -1.02 11.22 3.88
N LEU A 120 -0.51 10.06 4.30
CA LEU A 120 -0.14 8.95 3.42
C LEU A 120 -0.98 7.70 3.73
N ASP A 121 -1.61 7.14 2.70
CA ASP A 121 -2.48 5.98 2.88
C ASP A 121 -1.70 4.76 3.34
N GLY A 122 -2.22 4.06 4.36
CA GLY A 122 -1.59 2.87 4.91
C GLY A 122 -0.26 3.11 5.64
N SER A 123 0.14 4.37 5.85
CA SER A 123 1.40 4.69 6.53
C SER A 123 1.42 4.21 7.98
N SER A 124 2.61 3.79 8.42
CA SER A 124 2.89 3.51 9.83
C SER A 124 3.39 4.76 10.55
N VAL A 125 3.38 4.77 11.88
CA VAL A 125 3.90 5.91 12.68
C VAL A 125 5.35 6.25 12.32
N ARG A 126 6.20 5.23 12.15
CA ARG A 126 7.60 5.44 11.76
C ARG A 126 7.75 6.01 10.35
N GLN A 127 6.88 5.60 9.42
CA GLN A 127 6.86 6.21 8.10
C GLN A 127 6.41 7.66 8.17
N MET A 128 5.38 7.97 8.95
CA MET A 128 4.90 9.35 9.13
C MET A 128 6.00 10.25 9.73
N GLU A 129 6.75 9.74 10.70
CA GLU A 129 7.89 10.44 11.30
C GLU A 129 8.98 10.75 10.25
N ASP A 130 9.46 9.75 9.52
CA ASP A 130 10.50 9.96 8.50
C ASP A 130 10.01 10.89 7.38
N TRP A 131 8.76 10.70 6.93
CA TRP A 131 8.11 11.54 5.92
C TRP A 131 8.02 13.00 6.37
N ALA A 132 7.60 13.26 7.61
CA ALA A 132 7.53 14.61 8.14
C ALA A 132 8.93 15.25 8.25
N MET A 133 9.88 14.54 8.85
CA MET A 133 11.17 15.10 9.23
C MET A 133 12.12 15.27 8.04
N ASN A 134 12.04 14.41 7.03
CA ASN A 134 13.00 14.41 5.92
C ASN A 134 12.42 14.97 4.62
N VAL A 135 11.09 15.05 4.48
CA VAL A 135 10.46 15.50 3.24
C VAL A 135 9.57 16.73 3.47
N VAL A 136 8.54 16.60 4.29
CA VAL A 136 7.49 17.62 4.37
C VAL A 136 7.97 18.90 5.07
N VAL A 137 8.48 18.77 6.29
CA VAL A 137 8.87 19.94 7.10
C VAL A 137 10.05 20.69 6.47
N PRO A 138 11.13 20.04 5.97
CA PRO A 138 12.23 20.77 5.36
C PRO A 138 11.85 21.54 4.11
N GLN A 139 10.93 21.02 3.28
CA GLN A 139 10.55 21.66 2.01
C GLN A 139 9.50 22.74 2.19
N LEU A 140 8.47 22.49 3.01
CA LEU A 140 7.33 23.39 3.16
C LEU A 140 7.49 24.39 4.30
N GLN A 141 8.38 24.11 5.26
CA GLN A 141 8.64 24.93 6.45
C GLN A 141 7.37 25.44 7.14
N PRO A 142 6.41 24.54 7.49
CA PRO A 142 5.13 24.99 8.02
C PRO A 142 5.25 25.54 9.43
N GLU A 143 4.40 26.53 9.76
CA GLU A 143 4.30 27.06 11.12
C GLU A 143 3.69 26.03 12.07
N THR A 144 2.72 25.25 11.58
CA THR A 144 1.98 24.26 12.36
C THR A 144 1.94 22.90 11.66
N VAL A 145 2.19 21.84 12.43
CA VAL A 145 1.95 20.46 11.99
C VAL A 145 0.90 19.83 12.90
N VAL A 146 -0.21 19.37 12.32
CA VAL A 146 -1.25 18.62 13.02
C VAL A 146 -1.08 17.15 12.71
N ILE A 147 -0.84 16.34 13.73
CA ILE A 147 -0.67 14.90 13.59
C ILE A 147 -1.98 14.22 13.97
N GLY A 148 -2.66 13.62 12.99
CA GLY A 148 -3.83 12.80 13.23
C GLY A 148 -3.45 11.32 13.38
N LEU A 149 -3.79 10.76 14.54
CA LEU A 149 -3.60 9.35 14.86
C LEU A 149 -4.95 8.66 15.04
N THR A 150 -4.97 7.38 14.70
CA THR A 150 -6.07 6.45 14.91
C THR A 150 -5.67 5.38 15.91
N SER A 151 -6.63 4.64 16.46
CA SER A 151 -6.34 3.52 17.35
C SER A 151 -5.48 2.43 16.70
N ARG A 152 -5.52 2.32 15.36
CA ARG A 152 -4.64 1.43 14.59
C ARG A 152 -3.16 1.82 14.74
N ASP A 153 -2.86 3.11 14.77
CA ASP A 153 -1.48 3.62 14.78
C ASP A 153 -0.78 3.36 16.13
N LEU A 154 -1.56 3.11 17.18
CA LEU A 154 -1.07 2.77 18.52
C LEU A 154 -0.79 1.27 18.69
N ASN A 155 -0.95 0.48 17.63
CA ASN A 155 -0.70 -0.95 17.65
C ASN A 155 0.46 -1.33 16.70
N ASP A 156 1.60 -1.70 17.28
CA ASP A 156 2.82 -2.08 16.53
C ASP A 156 2.84 -3.59 16.19
N ALA A 157 1.75 -4.33 16.44
CA ALA A 157 1.73 -5.78 16.28
C ALA A 157 1.52 -6.28 14.83
N SER A 158 1.47 -5.41 13.81
CA SER A 158 1.28 -5.84 12.43
C SER A 158 2.59 -5.89 11.65
N VAL A 159 2.93 -7.07 11.12
CA VAL A 159 4.03 -7.28 10.16
C VAL A 159 3.92 -6.32 8.97
N SER A 160 2.68 -5.96 8.59
CA SER A 160 2.40 -5.00 7.52
C SER A 160 3.02 -3.63 7.74
N ASN A 161 3.12 -3.13 8.99
CA ASN A 161 3.62 -1.77 9.25
C ASN A 161 5.15 -1.70 9.08
N ALA A 162 5.85 -2.75 9.51
CA ALA A 162 7.29 -2.89 9.33
C ALA A 162 7.63 -3.06 7.83
N GLU A 163 6.85 -3.85 7.11
CA GLU A 163 7.01 -4.04 5.67
C GLU A 163 6.76 -2.74 4.90
N VAL A 164 5.66 -2.03 5.18
CA VAL A 164 5.34 -0.74 4.54
C VAL A 164 6.44 0.29 4.79
N PHE A 165 6.94 0.38 6.03
CA PHE A 165 8.05 1.27 6.35
C PHE A 165 9.36 0.85 5.66
N GLY A 166 9.65 -0.45 5.61
CA GLY A 166 10.80 -0.99 4.89
C GLY A 166 10.75 -0.67 3.40
N ASN A 167 9.59 -0.86 2.75
CA ASN A 167 9.39 -0.52 1.34
C ASN A 167 9.58 0.98 1.08
N TYR A 168 9.16 1.83 2.03
CA TYR A 168 9.39 3.27 1.97
C TYR A 168 10.87 3.65 2.10
N LEU A 169 11.59 3.13 3.11
CA LEU A 169 13.01 3.41 3.30
C LEU A 169 13.86 2.95 2.11
N ASN A 170 13.50 1.82 1.51
CA ASN A 170 14.21 1.26 0.36
C ASN A 170 13.68 1.78 -0.99
N SER A 171 12.74 2.73 -0.99
CA SER A 171 12.21 3.29 -2.24
C SER A 171 13.26 4.17 -2.93
N ARG A 172 13.31 4.09 -4.27
CA ARG A 172 14.24 4.88 -5.08
C ARG A 172 13.96 6.36 -4.93
N GLY A 173 12.68 6.73 -4.87
CA GLY A 173 12.20 8.10 -4.70
C GLY A 173 12.76 8.74 -3.44
N ARG A 174 12.72 8.04 -2.30
CA ARG A 174 13.30 8.53 -1.04
C ARG A 174 14.81 8.72 -1.16
N ALA A 175 15.53 7.72 -1.66
CA ALA A 175 16.97 7.81 -1.84
C ALA A 175 17.37 8.98 -2.75
N ARG A 176 16.63 9.20 -3.84
CA ARG A 176 16.86 10.34 -4.75
C ARG A 176 16.63 11.66 -4.06
N PHE A 177 15.49 11.77 -3.38
CA PHE A 177 15.06 12.98 -2.72
C PHE A 177 16.07 13.43 -1.64
N LEU A 178 16.65 12.48 -0.92
CA LEU A 178 17.67 12.75 0.11
C LEU A 178 19.10 12.84 -0.44
N GLY A 179 19.30 12.65 -1.75
CA GLY A 179 20.64 12.60 -2.35
C GLY A 179 21.46 11.36 -1.97
N GLU A 180 20.81 10.32 -1.46
CA GLU A 180 21.40 9.04 -1.04
C GLU A 180 21.51 8.03 -2.20
N GLU A 181 21.14 8.41 -3.42
CA GLU A 181 21.23 7.54 -4.59
C GLU A 181 22.66 7.08 -4.88
N THR A 182 22.81 5.77 -4.97
CA THR A 182 24.05 5.12 -5.40
C THR A 182 24.32 5.38 -6.88
N THR A 183 25.59 5.36 -7.29
CA THR A 183 25.99 5.52 -8.70
C THR A 183 25.31 4.49 -9.61
N GLY A 184 25.07 3.27 -9.13
CA GLY A 184 24.38 2.22 -9.88
C GLY A 184 22.91 2.55 -10.17
N GLN A 185 22.20 3.13 -9.19
CA GLN A 185 20.81 3.55 -9.36
C GLN A 185 20.67 4.67 -10.39
N ARG A 186 21.59 5.64 -10.41
CA ARG A 186 21.62 6.72 -11.41
C ARG A 186 21.82 6.20 -12.84
N VAL A 187 22.74 5.25 -13.03
CA VAL A 187 22.99 4.66 -14.37
C VAL A 187 21.75 3.90 -14.86
N GLN A 188 21.10 3.13 -13.98
CA GLN A 188 19.90 2.37 -14.33
C GLN A 188 18.73 3.29 -14.72
N GLN A 189 18.65 4.49 -14.14
CA GLN A 189 17.68 5.52 -14.50
C GLN A 189 17.93 6.11 -15.90
N THR A 190 19.18 6.46 -16.22
CA THR A 190 19.53 6.96 -17.56
C THR A 190 19.21 5.93 -18.63
N LEU A 191 19.48 4.65 -18.37
CA LEU A 191 19.16 3.56 -19.29
C LEU A 191 17.64 3.32 -19.40
N GLY A 192 16.91 3.41 -18.29
CA GLY A 192 15.45 3.27 -18.25
C GLY A 192 14.72 4.39 -19.01
N GLY A 193 15.17 5.64 -18.87
CA GLY A 193 14.63 6.80 -19.60
C GLY A 193 14.85 6.70 -21.11
N VAL A 194 15.98 6.14 -21.55
CA VAL A 194 16.23 5.87 -22.98
C VAL A 194 15.32 4.74 -23.50
N SER A 195 15.03 3.72 -22.70
CA SER A 195 14.10 2.65 -23.08
C SER A 195 12.65 3.13 -23.25
N ALA A 196 12.18 4.04 -22.39
CA ALA A 196 10.86 4.65 -22.52
C ALA A 196 10.72 5.52 -23.79
N LEU A 197 11.83 6.13 -24.25
CA LEU A 197 11.91 6.91 -25.50
C LEU A 197 11.89 6.04 -26.77
N VAL A 198 12.30 4.76 -26.66
CA VAL A 198 12.33 3.80 -27.78
C VAL A 198 10.99 3.05 -27.92
N GLN A 199 10.09 3.18 -26.95
CA GLN A 199 8.74 2.60 -26.99
C GLN A 199 7.66 3.55 -27.57
N ILE A 200 8.08 4.68 -28.17
CA ILE A 200 7.20 5.61 -28.90
C ILE A 200 7.10 5.19 -30.38
#